data_AF-A0A357I4W5-F1
#
_entry.id   AF-A0A357I4W5-F1
#
_cell.length_a   1.000
_cell.length_b   1.000
_cell.length_c   1.000
_cell.angle_alpha   90.00
_cell.angle_beta   90.00
_cell.angle_gamma   90.00
#
_symmetry.space_group_name_H-M   'P 1'
#
loop_
_entity.id
_entity.type
_entity.pdbx_description
1 polymer ?
#
loop_
_entity_poly.entity_id
_entity_poly.type
_entity_poly.pdbx_seq_one_letter_code
_entity_poly.pdbx_strand_id
1 'polypeptide(L)'
;MIYKKNRRLTCAILCCLTLSFLACAPETSEEGAGRENVATPELVQHAEALTTAVAVTPEFLSPQLIAQELTSLTPDAGMEQGVSDWKGNVKAETELVAAGEQALRLNGVHFFLKYSHKLIPISGGTYYKLSLQAAADNISISPTVSFTFYAADGSTRLGESRTLIDLRGTAPYREFSSPYQLAPDEAAFVGIGVAFPKGNRDAKLLLDEVHLYELSNLPVRLVSTYESISVYVSRASQVPNEEAHVYYREAGSSQWYESFAPEFDAERGEYRSSIVGLNEGRDYEVQVVLEADGLKLDEAGATVSTWDGSPPIGQTISVASLYEGGQLLIESMHGEPDAWIKITGTGTADIDGGYDDEAALKIV
;
A
#
# COMPACT_ATOMS: atom_id res chain seq x y z
N MET A 1 5.58 -2.87 21.20
CA MET A 1 4.68 -1.71 20.95
C MET A 1 3.95 -2.00 19.65
N ILE A 2 2.61 -2.04 19.65
CA ILE A 2 1.83 -2.44 18.46
C ILE A 2 1.11 -1.21 17.93
N TYR A 3 1.46 -0.83 16.70
CA TYR A 3 0.84 0.26 15.96
C TYR A 3 -0.03 -0.36 14.86
N LYS A 4 -1.34 -0.05 14.83
CA LYS A 4 -2.26 -0.57 13.80
C LYS A 4 -2.92 0.57 13.02
N LYS A 5 -2.48 0.76 11.77
CA LYS A 5 -3.16 1.60 10.75
C LYS A 5 -3.85 0.71 9.74
N ASN A 6 -5.01 1.14 9.27
CA ASN A 6 -5.83 0.35 8.37
C ASN A 6 -5.21 0.30 6.96
N ARG A 7 -4.75 -0.87 6.52
CA ARG A 7 -4.66 -1.32 5.11
C ARG A 7 -4.40 -2.82 5.11
N ARG A 8 -5.42 -3.63 4.81
CA ARG A 8 -5.21 -5.03 4.39
C ARG A 8 -4.68 -5.01 2.95
N LEU A 9 -3.37 -4.95 2.78
CA LEU A 9 -2.73 -5.66 1.69
C LEU A 9 -2.32 -7.04 2.21
N THR A 10 -2.70 -8.08 1.49
CA THR A 10 -2.20 -9.43 1.69
C THR A 10 -0.68 -9.41 1.50
N CYS A 11 0.08 -9.31 2.59
CA CYS A 11 1.53 -9.43 2.56
C CYS A 11 1.88 -10.88 2.87
N ALA A 12 2.39 -11.59 1.86
CA ALA A 12 3.20 -12.77 2.11
C ALA A 12 4.42 -12.28 2.92
N ILE A 13 4.54 -12.77 4.14
CA ILE A 13 5.75 -12.66 4.95
C ILE A 13 6.73 -13.65 4.32
N LEU A 14 7.61 -13.17 3.44
CA LEU A 14 8.80 -13.93 3.09
C LEU A 14 9.86 -13.58 4.14
N CYS A 15 10.02 -14.47 5.11
CA CYS A 15 11.04 -14.37 6.13
C CYS A 15 12.40 -14.71 5.50
N CYS A 16 13.23 -13.70 5.23
CA CYS A 16 14.65 -13.91 4.92
C CYS A 16 15.38 -14.24 6.23
N LEU A 17 15.42 -15.52 6.57
CA LEU A 17 16.38 -16.08 7.54
C LEU A 17 17.61 -16.54 6.76
N THR A 18 18.64 -15.70 6.69
CA THR A 18 19.98 -16.12 6.28
C THR A 18 20.62 -16.93 7.41
N LEU A 19 20.41 -18.26 7.39
CA LEU A 19 21.20 -19.21 8.16
C LEU A 19 22.57 -19.39 7.49
N SER A 20 23.59 -18.73 8.03
CA SER A 20 24.99 -19.05 7.73
C SER A 20 25.36 -20.37 8.43
N PHE A 21 25.35 -21.47 7.67
CA PHE A 21 25.95 -22.74 8.10
C PHE A 21 27.48 -22.60 8.18
N LEU A 22 28.03 -22.52 9.39
CA LEU A 22 29.42 -22.89 9.62
C LEU A 22 29.48 -24.39 9.90
N ALA A 23 30.08 -25.14 8.96
CA ALA A 23 30.34 -26.56 9.09
C ALA A 23 31.32 -26.81 10.26
N CYS A 24 30.88 -27.56 11.28
CA CYS A 24 31.76 -28.12 12.30
C CYS A 24 32.17 -29.54 11.88
N ALA A 25 33.48 -29.76 11.73
CA ALA A 25 34.08 -31.06 11.48
C ALA A 25 33.88 -32.01 12.70
N PRO A 26 33.87 -33.34 12.50
CA PRO A 26 33.79 -34.28 13.60
C PRO A 26 35.19 -34.55 14.15
N GLU A 27 35.42 -34.31 15.44
CA GLU A 27 36.57 -34.88 16.13
C GLU A 27 36.15 -35.78 17.29
N THR A 28 36.90 -36.86 17.34
CA THR A 28 36.83 -38.09 18.12
C THR A 28 36.96 -37.88 19.62
N SER A 29 36.28 -38.75 20.36
CA SER A 29 36.42 -38.94 21.80
C SER A 29 37.80 -39.52 22.17
N GLU A 30 38.52 -38.88 23.09
CA GLU A 30 39.43 -39.54 24.02
C GLU A 30 39.40 -38.87 25.41
N GLU A 31 39.44 -39.72 26.44
CA GLU A 31 39.47 -39.40 27.86
C GLU A 31 40.78 -38.70 28.28
N GLY A 32 40.72 -37.80 29.27
CA GLY A 32 41.93 -37.35 29.96
C GLY A 32 41.69 -36.24 30.98
N ALA A 33 41.95 -36.54 32.25
CA ALA A 33 41.76 -35.67 33.40
C ALA A 33 42.77 -34.49 33.47
N GLY A 34 42.35 -33.35 34.04
CA GLY A 34 43.27 -32.30 34.48
C GLY A 34 42.59 -30.96 34.78
N ARG A 35 42.65 -30.52 36.04
CA ARG A 35 42.23 -29.20 36.52
C ARG A 35 43.10 -28.08 35.93
N GLU A 36 42.50 -26.96 35.56
CA GLU A 36 43.06 -25.62 35.83
C GLU A 36 42.00 -24.50 35.66
N ASN A 37 41.99 -23.56 36.62
CA ASN A 37 41.18 -22.34 36.58
C ASN A 37 41.83 -21.33 35.62
N VAL A 38 41.12 -20.93 34.57
CA VAL A 38 41.54 -19.79 33.72
C VAL A 38 40.36 -18.84 33.55
N ALA A 39 40.65 -17.56 33.76
CA ALA A 39 39.72 -16.44 33.73
C ALA A 39 39.02 -16.30 32.37
N THR A 40 37.72 -16.00 32.44
CA THR A 40 36.87 -15.60 31.32
C THR A 40 37.28 -14.23 30.76
N PRO A 41 37.54 -14.10 29.45
CA PRO A 41 37.57 -12.80 28.81
C PRO A 41 36.18 -12.37 28.34
N GLU A 42 35.97 -11.07 28.50
CA GLU A 42 34.91 -10.18 28.04
C GLU A 42 34.44 -10.49 26.61
N LEU A 43 33.15 -10.79 26.44
CA LEU A 43 32.49 -10.86 25.14
C LEU A 43 32.23 -9.44 24.63
N VAL A 44 33.11 -8.96 23.76
CA VAL A 44 32.94 -7.72 23.00
C VAL A 44 31.81 -7.91 21.99
N GLN A 45 30.88 -6.95 22.02
CA GLN A 45 29.74 -6.80 21.12
C GLN A 45 30.19 -6.77 19.65
N HIS A 46 29.60 -7.63 18.81
CA HIS A 46 29.55 -7.44 17.37
C HIS A 46 28.10 -7.53 16.90
N ALA A 47 27.48 -6.37 16.74
CA ALA A 47 26.23 -6.21 16.00
C ALA A 47 26.22 -4.83 15.33
N GLU A 48 27.10 -4.66 14.34
CA GLU A 48 26.95 -3.64 13.31
C GLU A 48 27.01 -4.35 11.96
N ALA A 49 25.87 -4.91 11.53
CA ALA A 49 25.66 -5.21 10.12
C ALA A 49 25.19 -3.90 9.46
N LEU A 50 26.16 -3.04 9.15
CA LEU A 50 25.96 -1.86 8.30
C LEU A 50 25.55 -2.36 6.90
N THR A 51 24.31 -2.11 6.49
CA THR A 51 23.89 -2.16 5.08
C THR A 51 24.57 -1.04 4.34
N THR A 52 25.73 -1.32 3.75
CA THR A 52 26.43 -0.35 2.90
C THR A 52 25.70 -0.30 1.55
N ALA A 53 24.77 0.66 1.41
CA ALA A 53 24.26 1.03 0.10
C ALA A 53 25.45 1.45 -0.78
N VAL A 54 25.68 0.72 -1.87
CA VAL A 54 26.79 1.02 -2.79
C VAL A 54 26.37 2.25 -3.60
N ALA A 55 27.13 3.35 -3.45
CA ALA A 55 26.94 4.52 -4.29
C ALA A 55 27.27 4.15 -5.73
N VAL A 56 26.33 4.38 -6.65
CA VAL A 56 26.51 4.12 -8.08
C VAL A 56 27.58 5.07 -8.64
N THR A 57 28.60 4.51 -9.30
CA THR A 57 29.63 5.31 -10.00
C THR A 57 29.04 6.02 -11.23
N PRO A 58 29.52 7.24 -11.58
CA PRO A 58 28.74 8.25 -12.33
C PRO A 58 28.59 8.02 -13.85
N GLU A 59 28.86 6.83 -14.36
CA GLU A 59 28.76 6.59 -15.81
C GLU A 59 27.31 6.40 -16.28
N PHE A 60 26.39 6.08 -15.37
CA PHE A 60 24.97 6.30 -15.58
C PHE A 60 24.62 7.72 -15.12
N LEU A 61 24.11 8.52 -16.07
CA LEU A 61 23.52 9.84 -15.83
C LEU A 61 22.71 9.79 -14.53
N SER A 62 23.00 10.66 -13.57
CA SER A 62 22.20 10.76 -12.34
C SER A 62 20.72 10.78 -12.74
N PRO A 63 19.91 9.79 -12.32
CA PRO A 63 18.56 9.68 -12.82
C PRO A 63 17.82 10.99 -12.52
N GLN A 64 17.09 11.49 -13.51
CA GLN A 64 16.17 12.58 -13.25
C GLN A 64 14.84 11.98 -12.80
N LEU A 65 14.19 12.61 -11.83
CA LEU A 65 12.84 12.22 -11.47
C LEU A 65 11.92 12.58 -12.65
N ILE A 66 11.44 11.56 -13.35
CA ILE A 66 10.44 11.70 -14.40
C ILE A 66 9.10 11.37 -13.78
N ALA A 67 8.34 12.39 -13.36
CA ALA A 67 7.08 12.17 -12.68
C ALA A 67 6.12 11.29 -13.52
N GLN A 68 5.34 10.44 -12.84
CA GLN A 68 4.20 9.80 -13.48
C GLN A 68 3.26 10.86 -14.04
N GLU A 69 2.94 10.72 -15.32
CA GLU A 69 2.06 11.64 -16.03
C GLU A 69 0.64 11.12 -15.94
N LEU A 70 -0.14 11.72 -15.03
CA LEU A 70 -1.52 11.36 -14.77
C LEU A 70 -2.46 12.37 -15.42
N THR A 71 -3.33 11.90 -16.32
CA THR A 71 -4.40 12.71 -16.91
C THR A 71 -5.75 12.26 -16.37
N SER A 72 -6.45 13.14 -15.64
CA SER A 72 -7.81 12.84 -15.18
C SER A 72 -8.78 12.89 -16.36
N LEU A 73 -9.47 11.77 -16.61
CA LEU A 73 -10.48 11.63 -17.65
C LEU A 73 -11.91 11.80 -17.13
N THR A 74 -12.13 11.80 -15.81
CA THR A 74 -13.46 12.05 -15.26
C THR A 74 -13.85 13.52 -15.45
N PRO A 75 -14.93 13.82 -16.17
CA PRO A 75 -15.48 15.16 -16.18
C PRO A 75 -15.99 15.51 -14.78
N ASP A 76 -15.64 16.71 -14.30
CA ASP A 76 -16.15 17.23 -13.02
C ASP A 76 -15.97 16.26 -11.83
N ALA A 77 -14.72 15.82 -11.60
CA ALA A 77 -14.38 14.83 -10.58
C ALA A 77 -14.86 15.21 -9.16
N GLY A 78 -14.91 16.50 -8.84
CA GLY A 78 -15.43 17.06 -7.57
C GLY A 78 -16.94 17.36 -7.57
N MET A 79 -17.69 17.02 -8.62
CA MET A 79 -19.15 17.21 -8.69
C MET A 79 -19.61 18.69 -8.60
N GLU A 80 -18.77 19.64 -8.96
CA GLU A 80 -19.04 21.09 -8.86
C GLU A 80 -20.11 21.57 -9.83
N GLN A 81 -20.29 20.86 -10.95
CA GLN A 81 -21.35 21.08 -11.94
C GLN A 81 -22.58 20.20 -11.69
N GLY A 82 -22.58 19.49 -10.56
CA GLY A 82 -23.65 18.60 -10.12
C GLY A 82 -23.45 17.14 -10.53
N VAL A 83 -24.43 16.31 -10.21
CA VAL A 83 -24.27 14.84 -10.26
C VAL A 83 -24.96 14.20 -11.48
N SER A 84 -25.17 14.94 -12.57
CA SER A 84 -25.98 14.47 -13.71
C SER A 84 -25.35 13.33 -14.51
N ASP A 85 -24.02 13.18 -14.48
CA ASP A 85 -23.34 12.06 -15.12
C ASP A 85 -23.45 10.75 -14.32
N TRP A 86 -24.02 10.80 -13.11
CA TRP A 86 -24.24 9.63 -12.28
C TRP A 86 -25.69 9.13 -12.34
N LYS A 87 -25.85 7.81 -12.44
CA LYS A 87 -27.13 7.11 -12.45
C LYS A 87 -27.38 6.41 -11.11
N GLY A 88 -28.66 6.26 -10.75
CA GLY A 88 -29.09 5.44 -9.61
C GLY A 88 -29.81 6.18 -8.48
N ASN A 89 -30.43 7.34 -8.72
CA ASN A 89 -31.02 8.20 -7.68
C ASN A 89 -29.98 8.81 -6.72
N VAL A 90 -28.85 9.24 -7.28
CA VAL A 90 -27.83 10.02 -6.57
C VAL A 90 -28.33 11.43 -6.25
N LYS A 91 -27.67 12.11 -5.31
CA LYS A 91 -27.92 13.52 -4.98
C LYS A 91 -26.60 14.26 -4.82
N ALA A 92 -26.63 15.57 -5.02
CA ALA A 92 -25.56 16.44 -4.53
C ALA A 92 -25.68 16.58 -3.01
N GLU A 93 -24.55 16.63 -2.32
CA GLU A 93 -24.40 16.94 -0.90
C GLU A 93 -23.52 18.20 -0.80
N THR A 94 -23.89 19.15 0.04
CA THR A 94 -23.19 20.45 0.16
C THR A 94 -22.71 20.73 1.58
N GLU A 95 -23.10 19.90 2.56
CA GLU A 95 -22.72 20.08 3.96
C GLU A 95 -21.45 19.31 4.33
N LEU A 96 -21.33 18.08 3.81
CA LEU A 96 -20.18 17.21 4.06
C LEU A 96 -19.51 16.91 2.73
N VAL A 97 -18.55 17.77 2.39
CA VAL A 97 -17.76 17.76 1.15
C VAL A 97 -16.28 17.64 1.51
N ALA A 98 -15.49 16.96 0.67
CA ALA A 98 -14.07 16.77 0.93
C ALA A 98 -13.27 17.97 0.40
N ALA A 99 -13.66 18.45 -0.78
CA ALA A 99 -13.16 19.66 -1.41
C ALA A 99 -14.33 20.39 -2.11
N GLY A 100 -14.09 21.64 -2.51
CA GLY A 100 -15.05 22.42 -3.29
C GLY A 100 -16.40 22.67 -2.59
N GLU A 101 -17.49 22.66 -3.36
CA GLU A 101 -18.84 23.01 -2.88
C GLU A 101 -19.78 21.79 -2.81
N GLN A 102 -19.46 20.70 -3.50
CA GLN A 102 -20.39 19.57 -3.67
C GLN A 102 -19.70 18.21 -3.55
N ALA A 103 -20.49 17.20 -3.20
CA ALA A 103 -20.10 15.81 -3.26
C ALA A 103 -21.24 14.93 -3.77
N LEU A 104 -20.90 13.73 -4.25
CA LEU A 104 -21.88 12.73 -4.67
C LEU A 104 -22.41 11.96 -3.47
N ARG A 105 -23.70 12.05 -3.19
CA ARG A 105 -24.38 11.28 -2.15
C ARG A 105 -25.18 10.10 -2.70
N LEU A 106 -24.88 8.93 -2.14
CA LEU A 106 -25.51 7.65 -2.40
C LEU A 106 -26.27 7.23 -1.14
N ASN A 107 -27.58 6.98 -1.25
CA ASN A 107 -28.38 6.56 -0.10
C ASN A 107 -28.53 5.04 -0.09
N GLY A 108 -28.21 4.41 1.03
CA GLY A 108 -28.42 3.00 1.23
C GLY A 108 -29.92 2.68 1.35
N VAL A 109 -30.30 1.50 0.87
CA VAL A 109 -31.69 0.99 0.93
C VAL A 109 -31.71 -0.47 1.38
N HIS A 110 -32.91 -1.02 1.57
CA HIS A 110 -33.11 -2.41 2.00
C HIS A 110 -32.66 -3.49 1.00
N PHE A 111 -32.32 -3.10 -0.22
CA PHE A 111 -31.91 -3.98 -1.30
C PHE A 111 -30.60 -3.50 -1.92
N PHE A 112 -29.99 -4.37 -2.71
CA PHE A 112 -28.73 -4.08 -3.38
C PHE A 112 -28.95 -3.00 -4.47
N LEU A 113 -28.17 -1.93 -4.43
CA LEU A 113 -28.19 -0.87 -5.44
C LEU A 113 -26.88 -0.82 -6.22
N LYS A 114 -27.00 -0.48 -7.51
CA LYS A 114 -25.88 -0.12 -8.36
C LYS A 114 -26.05 1.31 -8.81
N TYR A 115 -24.99 2.07 -8.63
CA TYR A 115 -24.84 3.41 -9.16
C TYR A 115 -23.73 3.36 -10.20
N SER A 116 -23.80 4.22 -11.20
CA SER A 116 -22.79 4.22 -12.26
C SER A 116 -22.62 5.61 -12.84
N HIS A 117 -21.37 5.98 -13.08
CA HIS A 117 -21.04 7.12 -13.92
C HIS A 117 -21.36 6.81 -15.40
N LYS A 118 -21.56 7.85 -16.21
CA LYS A 118 -21.59 7.75 -17.66
C LYS A 118 -20.28 7.13 -18.17
N LEU A 119 -20.34 6.41 -19.29
CA LEU A 119 -19.14 5.84 -19.89
C LEU A 119 -18.17 6.94 -20.30
N ILE A 120 -16.91 6.77 -19.92
CA ILE A 120 -15.79 7.66 -20.24
C ILE A 120 -15.01 7.01 -21.40
N PRO A 121 -14.76 7.72 -22.51
CA PRO A 121 -13.92 7.22 -23.60
C PRO A 121 -12.48 6.98 -23.13
N ILE A 122 -11.85 5.91 -23.60
CA ILE A 122 -10.46 5.53 -23.28
C ILE A 122 -9.77 4.91 -24.51
N SER A 123 -8.47 4.63 -24.37
CA SER A 123 -7.67 3.87 -25.33
C SER A 123 -7.35 2.48 -24.78
N GLY A 124 -7.47 1.44 -25.61
CA GLY A 124 -6.96 0.11 -25.29
C GLY A 124 -5.43 0.09 -25.22
N GLY A 125 -4.87 -0.85 -24.45
CA GLY A 125 -3.42 -0.97 -24.27
C GLY A 125 -2.79 0.07 -23.35
N THR A 126 -3.60 0.86 -22.64
CA THR A 126 -3.16 1.92 -21.71
C THR A 126 -3.48 1.57 -20.27
N TYR A 127 -2.67 2.05 -19.32
CA TYR A 127 -2.91 1.86 -17.89
C TYR A 127 -3.86 2.91 -17.33
N TYR A 128 -4.81 2.45 -16.53
CA TYR A 128 -5.78 3.28 -15.83
C TYR A 128 -5.80 3.01 -14.34
N LYS A 129 -6.12 4.03 -13.55
CA LYS A 129 -6.31 3.93 -12.10
C LYS A 129 -7.47 4.82 -11.66
N LEU A 130 -8.27 4.31 -10.73
CA LEU A 130 -9.30 5.09 -10.06
C LEU A 130 -8.75 5.61 -8.73
N SER A 131 -8.85 6.91 -8.49
CA SER A 131 -8.68 7.53 -7.17
C SER A 131 -9.94 8.27 -6.79
N LEU A 132 -10.30 8.26 -5.51
CA LEU A 132 -11.45 8.99 -4.99
C LEU A 132 -11.28 9.28 -3.51
N GLN A 133 -12.06 10.23 -3.01
CA GLN A 133 -12.28 10.43 -1.59
C GLN A 133 -13.68 9.90 -1.22
N ALA A 134 -13.78 9.20 -0.10
CA ALA A 134 -15.07 8.72 0.39
C ALA A 134 -15.25 8.88 1.89
N ALA A 135 -16.45 9.31 2.28
CA ALA A 135 -16.93 9.35 3.66
C ALA A 135 -18.18 8.47 3.80
N ALA A 136 -18.47 8.05 5.03
CA ALA A 136 -19.60 7.18 5.33
C ALA A 136 -20.42 7.70 6.50
N ASP A 137 -21.73 7.47 6.44
CA ASP A 137 -22.66 7.65 7.56
C ASP A 137 -23.46 6.35 7.73
N ASN A 138 -23.35 5.73 8.90
CA ASN A 138 -24.10 4.52 9.28
C ASN A 138 -23.97 3.32 8.30
N ILE A 139 -22.80 3.08 7.71
CA ILE A 139 -22.55 1.92 6.83
C ILE A 139 -22.38 0.65 7.67
N SER A 140 -23.29 -0.31 7.53
CA SER A 140 -23.17 -1.62 8.19
C SER A 140 -22.31 -2.61 7.39
N ILE A 141 -22.36 -2.53 6.06
CA ILE A 141 -21.63 -3.42 5.14
C ILE A 141 -20.92 -2.57 4.08
N SER A 142 -19.59 -2.71 4.02
CA SER A 142 -18.71 -1.92 3.17
C SER A 142 -19.15 -1.96 1.69
N PRO A 143 -19.35 -0.79 1.04
CA PRO A 143 -19.64 -0.72 -0.39
C PRO A 143 -18.40 -1.06 -1.22
N THR A 144 -18.61 -1.40 -2.49
CA THR A 144 -17.52 -1.62 -3.45
C THR A 144 -17.59 -0.57 -4.54
N VAL A 145 -16.44 -0.02 -4.90
CA VAL A 145 -16.30 0.81 -6.10
C VAL A 145 -15.44 0.08 -7.11
N SER A 146 -15.86 0.08 -8.36
CA SER A 146 -15.11 -0.56 -9.43
C SER A 146 -15.09 0.32 -10.67
N PHE A 147 -14.13 0.06 -11.54
CA PHE A 147 -14.23 0.47 -12.92
C PHE A 147 -14.15 -0.76 -13.83
N THR A 148 -14.94 -0.73 -14.90
CA THR A 148 -15.10 -1.84 -15.84
C THR A 148 -14.77 -1.32 -17.23
N PHE A 149 -13.96 -2.07 -17.99
CA PHE A 149 -13.69 -1.77 -19.39
C PHE A 149 -14.79 -2.33 -20.28
N TYR A 150 -15.12 -1.57 -21.32
CA TYR A 150 -16.15 -1.90 -22.29
C TYR A 150 -15.61 -1.75 -23.70
N ALA A 151 -16.09 -2.63 -24.60
CA ALA A 151 -15.85 -2.52 -26.03
C ALA A 151 -16.57 -1.30 -26.63
N ALA A 152 -16.32 -1.03 -27.92
CA ALA A 152 -16.89 0.10 -28.65
C ALA A 152 -18.43 0.14 -28.71
N ASP A 153 -19.11 -0.98 -28.44
CA ASP A 153 -20.58 -1.01 -28.35
C ASP A 153 -21.13 -0.42 -27.03
N GLY A 154 -20.25 -0.12 -26.06
CA GLY A 154 -20.60 0.43 -24.75
C GLY A 154 -21.36 -0.53 -23.82
N SER A 155 -21.45 -1.82 -24.16
CA SER A 155 -22.23 -2.82 -23.42
C SER A 155 -21.48 -4.12 -23.14
N THR A 156 -20.59 -4.54 -24.05
CA THR A 156 -19.74 -5.72 -23.89
C THR A 156 -18.63 -5.40 -22.90
N ARG A 157 -18.61 -6.15 -21.79
CA ARG A 157 -17.61 -6.01 -20.72
C ARG A 157 -16.36 -6.81 -21.09
N LEU A 158 -15.18 -6.20 -20.95
CA LEU A 158 -13.89 -6.79 -21.30
C LEU A 158 -13.02 -7.11 -20.08
N GLY A 159 -13.28 -6.45 -18.96
CA GLY A 159 -12.55 -6.64 -17.71
C GLY A 159 -13.05 -5.69 -16.64
N GLU A 160 -12.70 -5.96 -15.39
CA GLU A 160 -13.10 -5.13 -14.24
C GLU A 160 -11.95 -5.06 -13.24
N SER A 161 -11.69 -3.86 -12.73
CA SER A 161 -10.88 -3.64 -11.54
C SER A 161 -11.78 -3.22 -10.39
N ARG A 162 -11.61 -3.86 -9.24
CA ARG A 162 -12.43 -3.62 -8.04
C ARG A 162 -11.57 -3.04 -6.93
N THR A 163 -12.06 -1.95 -6.36
CA THR A 163 -11.52 -1.35 -5.14
C THR A 163 -12.55 -1.47 -4.03
N LEU A 164 -12.16 -2.14 -2.96
CA LEU A 164 -12.97 -2.18 -1.75
C LEU A 164 -12.80 -0.86 -1.01
N ILE A 165 -13.90 -0.13 -0.85
CA ILE A 165 -13.95 0.99 0.08
C ILE A 165 -14.26 0.38 1.44
N ASP A 166 -13.23 0.10 2.23
CA ASP A 166 -13.40 -0.44 3.58
C ASP A 166 -13.84 0.65 4.56
N LEU A 167 -15.11 1.08 4.40
CA LEU A 167 -15.80 1.99 5.29
C LEU A 167 -16.92 1.24 6.02
N ARG A 168 -16.97 1.41 7.33
CA ARG A 168 -18.03 0.92 8.22
C ARG A 168 -18.35 1.98 9.26
N GLY A 169 -19.58 1.95 9.76
CA GLY A 169 -20.12 2.96 10.66
C GLY A 169 -20.19 4.34 10.00
N THR A 170 -19.90 5.35 10.79
CA THR A 170 -19.72 6.72 10.34
C THR A 170 -18.22 7.00 10.31
N ALA A 171 -17.71 7.47 9.17
CA ALA A 171 -16.30 7.71 8.95
C ALA A 171 -16.10 8.98 8.12
N PRO A 172 -15.08 9.80 8.44
CA PRO A 172 -14.75 10.99 7.66
C PRO A 172 -14.22 10.62 6.27
N TYR A 173 -14.01 11.63 5.43
CA TYR A 173 -13.39 11.43 4.12
C TYR A 173 -12.01 10.79 4.23
N ARG A 174 -11.78 9.79 3.39
CA ARG A 174 -10.50 9.09 3.24
C ARG A 174 -10.24 8.88 1.76
N GLU A 175 -8.97 8.93 1.36
CA GLU A 175 -8.57 8.62 -0.01
C GLU A 175 -8.51 7.11 -0.23
N PHE A 176 -9.11 6.68 -1.35
CA PHE A 176 -9.08 5.31 -1.84
C PHE A 176 -8.56 5.32 -3.26
N SER A 177 -7.75 4.32 -3.58
CA SER A 177 -7.29 4.17 -4.93
C SER A 177 -7.09 2.72 -5.33
N SER A 178 -7.40 2.43 -6.60
CA SER A 178 -7.20 1.13 -7.19
C SER A 178 -5.72 0.87 -7.51
N PRO A 179 -5.33 -0.39 -7.70
CA PRO A 179 -4.16 -0.71 -8.52
C PRO A 179 -4.30 -0.13 -9.93
N TYR A 180 -3.17 0.04 -10.62
CA TYR A 180 -3.16 0.28 -12.06
C TYR A 180 -3.69 -0.97 -12.78
N GLN A 181 -4.51 -0.74 -13.80
CA GLN A 181 -5.07 -1.80 -14.63
C GLN A 181 -4.83 -1.48 -16.10
N LEU A 182 -4.23 -2.42 -16.83
CA LEU A 182 -4.11 -2.34 -18.28
C LEU A 182 -5.47 -2.56 -18.92
N ALA A 183 -5.90 -1.62 -19.77
CA ALA A 183 -7.07 -1.79 -20.61
C ALA A 183 -6.79 -2.82 -21.71
N PRO A 184 -7.68 -3.79 -21.96
CA PRO A 184 -7.60 -4.65 -23.14
C PRO A 184 -7.51 -3.82 -24.43
N ASP A 185 -6.85 -4.33 -25.46
CA ASP A 185 -6.61 -3.59 -26.71
C ASP A 185 -7.92 -3.14 -27.39
N GLU A 186 -8.99 -3.92 -27.24
CA GLU A 186 -10.31 -3.63 -27.80
C GLU A 186 -11.19 -2.74 -26.90
N ALA A 187 -10.69 -2.30 -25.75
CA ALA A 187 -11.41 -1.39 -24.85
C ALA A 187 -11.52 0.01 -25.48
N ALA A 188 -12.74 0.56 -25.45
CA ALA A 188 -13.04 1.89 -25.97
C ALA A 188 -13.68 2.79 -24.91
N PHE A 189 -14.25 2.19 -23.87
CA PHE A 189 -14.87 2.91 -22.77
C PHE A 189 -14.54 2.28 -21.43
N VAL A 190 -14.72 3.08 -20.39
CA VAL A 190 -14.69 2.64 -19.00
C VAL A 190 -15.92 3.18 -18.28
N GLY A 191 -16.52 2.33 -17.44
CA GLY A 191 -17.61 2.70 -16.56
C GLY A 191 -17.18 2.60 -15.11
N ILE A 192 -17.42 3.64 -14.32
CA ILE A 192 -17.24 3.63 -12.87
C ILE A 192 -18.56 3.19 -12.24
N GLY A 193 -18.50 2.20 -11.35
CA GLY A 193 -19.65 1.63 -10.68
C GLY A 193 -19.50 1.62 -9.17
N VAL A 194 -20.60 1.84 -8.45
CA VAL A 194 -20.67 1.66 -7.00
C VAL A 194 -21.73 0.62 -6.70
N ALA A 195 -21.32 -0.45 -6.03
CA ALA A 195 -22.21 -1.47 -5.52
C ALA A 195 -22.46 -1.22 -4.03
N PHE A 196 -23.73 -0.98 -3.69
CA PHE A 196 -24.17 -0.72 -2.32
C PHE A 196 -24.88 -1.98 -1.78
N PRO A 197 -24.26 -2.74 -0.85
CA PRO A 197 -24.81 -4.00 -0.37
C PRO A 197 -26.12 -3.84 0.38
N LYS A 198 -26.97 -4.87 0.33
CA LYS A 198 -28.17 -5.00 1.16
C LYS A 198 -27.77 -4.95 2.64
N GLY A 199 -28.52 -4.20 3.45
CA GLY A 199 -28.30 -4.11 4.91
C GLY A 199 -27.88 -2.72 5.38
N ASN A 200 -27.61 -1.81 4.46
CA ASN A 200 -27.24 -0.42 4.74
C ASN A 200 -28.48 0.49 4.73
N ARG A 201 -29.50 0.17 5.53
CA ARG A 201 -30.70 1.02 5.61
C ARG A 201 -30.32 2.38 6.19
N ASP A 202 -30.78 3.46 5.57
CA ASP A 202 -30.57 4.85 6.01
C ASP A 202 -29.09 5.29 6.01
N ALA A 203 -28.19 4.46 5.49
CA ALA A 203 -26.78 4.79 5.37
C ALA A 203 -26.53 5.79 4.23
N LYS A 204 -25.44 6.54 4.32
CA LYS A 204 -24.96 7.40 3.24
C LYS A 204 -23.53 7.04 2.92
N LEU A 205 -23.24 6.95 1.63
CA LEU A 205 -21.87 6.98 1.12
C LEU A 205 -21.73 8.29 0.36
N LEU A 206 -20.72 9.05 0.72
CA LEU A 206 -20.36 10.30 0.05
C LEU A 206 -19.07 10.05 -0.72
N LEU A 207 -19.07 10.37 -2.02
CA LEU A 207 -17.91 10.29 -2.89
C LEU A 207 -17.56 11.68 -3.38
N ASP A 208 -16.27 11.97 -3.44
CA ASP A 208 -15.72 13.23 -3.91
C ASP A 208 -14.38 12.97 -4.61
N GLU A 209 -13.90 13.93 -5.39
CA GLU A 209 -12.64 13.86 -6.15
C GLU A 209 -12.47 12.52 -6.90
N VAL A 210 -13.52 12.09 -7.63
CA VAL A 210 -13.56 10.79 -8.30
C VAL A 210 -12.80 10.83 -9.63
N HIS A 211 -11.49 10.66 -9.57
CA HIS A 211 -10.60 10.69 -10.72
C HIS A 211 -10.35 9.31 -11.31
N LEU A 212 -10.68 9.14 -12.59
CA LEU A 212 -10.06 8.12 -13.41
C LEU A 212 -8.83 8.72 -14.09
N TYR A 213 -7.66 8.23 -13.73
CA TYR A 213 -6.40 8.64 -14.35
C TYR A 213 -6.00 7.69 -15.47
N GLU A 214 -5.60 8.28 -16.59
CA GLU A 214 -4.83 7.65 -17.66
C GLU A 214 -3.34 7.91 -17.44
N LEU A 215 -2.51 6.89 -17.70
CA LEU A 215 -1.05 6.96 -17.58
C LEU A 215 -0.41 6.90 -18.97
N SER A 216 0.51 7.84 -19.25
CA SER A 216 1.31 7.86 -20.48
C SER A 216 2.68 7.18 -20.35
N ASN A 217 3.11 6.82 -19.13
CA ASN A 217 4.40 6.18 -18.82
C ASN A 217 4.26 5.05 -17.78
N LEU A 218 5.38 4.55 -17.26
CA LEU A 218 5.39 3.40 -16.35
C LEU A 218 4.46 3.58 -15.12
N PRO A 219 3.58 2.60 -14.86
CA PRO A 219 2.74 2.59 -13.67
C PRO A 219 3.54 2.19 -12.42
N VAL A 220 4.03 3.20 -11.68
CA VAL A 220 4.82 3.03 -10.46
C VAL A 220 3.96 3.25 -9.22
N ARG A 221 3.86 2.23 -8.36
CA ARG A 221 3.15 2.32 -7.08
C ARG A 221 4.12 2.15 -5.92
N LEU A 222 4.13 3.14 -5.04
CA LEU A 222 4.94 3.16 -3.83
C LEU A 222 4.06 2.95 -2.59
N VAL A 223 4.52 2.12 -1.66
CA VAL A 223 3.85 1.92 -0.36
C VAL A 223 4.90 2.03 0.73
N SER A 224 4.83 3.10 1.52
CA SER A 224 5.76 3.35 2.61
C SER A 224 5.35 2.70 3.93
N THR A 225 6.37 2.42 4.74
CA THR A 225 6.31 2.18 6.18
C THR A 225 7.21 3.22 6.88
N TYR A 226 7.59 2.99 8.13
CA TYR A 226 8.47 3.88 8.91
C TYR A 226 9.86 4.04 8.26
N GLU A 227 10.53 2.93 7.93
CA GLU A 227 11.92 2.96 7.47
C GLU A 227 12.08 2.22 6.12
N SER A 228 11.00 2.06 5.37
CA SER A 228 11.01 1.32 4.10
C SER A 228 9.94 1.79 3.13
N ILE A 229 10.16 1.52 1.84
CA ILE A 229 9.20 1.74 0.76
C ILE A 229 9.16 0.47 -0.09
N SER A 230 7.99 -0.17 -0.19
CA SER A 230 7.74 -1.19 -1.21
C SER A 230 7.46 -0.54 -2.55
N VAL A 231 8.10 -1.05 -3.59
CA VAL A 231 8.01 -0.54 -4.97
C VAL A 231 7.37 -1.61 -5.84
N TYR A 232 6.32 -1.22 -6.57
CA TYR A 232 5.61 -2.07 -7.51
C TYR A 232 5.53 -1.36 -8.86
N VAL A 233 5.87 -2.06 -9.93
CA VAL A 233 5.86 -1.51 -11.30
C VAL A 233 5.03 -2.44 -12.17
N SER A 234 3.82 -2.01 -12.56
CA SER A 234 2.95 -2.87 -13.36
C SER A 234 3.46 -3.00 -14.80
N ARG A 235 3.42 -4.22 -15.35
CA ARG A 235 3.93 -4.54 -16.68
C ARG A 235 3.03 -5.60 -17.32
N ALA A 236 2.62 -5.34 -18.56
CA ALA A 236 1.65 -6.20 -19.26
C ALA A 236 2.18 -7.64 -19.40
N SER A 237 3.47 -7.71 -19.72
CA SER A 237 4.27 -8.92 -19.82
C SER A 237 5.74 -8.52 -19.73
N GLN A 238 6.57 -9.35 -19.11
CA GLN A 238 8.02 -9.16 -19.13
C GLN A 238 8.56 -9.27 -20.56
N VAL A 239 9.39 -8.31 -20.96
CA VAL A 239 10.13 -8.36 -22.22
C VAL A 239 11.37 -9.25 -22.03
N PRO A 240 11.79 -10.06 -23.04
CA PRO A 240 13.03 -10.83 -22.93
C PRO A 240 14.22 -9.95 -22.58
N ASN A 241 15.08 -10.41 -21.66
CA ASN A 241 16.24 -9.68 -21.15
C ASN A 241 15.89 -8.32 -20.50
N GLU A 242 14.64 -8.12 -20.07
CA GLU A 242 14.21 -6.90 -19.39
C GLU A 242 14.64 -6.90 -17.92
N GLU A 243 15.41 -5.87 -17.57
CA GLU A 243 15.85 -5.54 -16.23
C GLU A 243 15.12 -4.28 -15.75
N ALA A 244 14.78 -4.25 -14.46
CA ALA A 244 14.22 -3.08 -13.81
C ALA A 244 15.26 -2.51 -12.86
N HIS A 245 15.43 -1.20 -12.86
CA HIS A 245 16.27 -0.48 -11.92
C HIS A 245 15.40 0.46 -11.09
N VAL A 246 15.63 0.48 -9.79
CA VAL A 246 14.94 1.36 -8.86
C VAL A 246 15.98 2.21 -8.17
N TYR A 247 15.89 3.51 -8.40
CA TYR A 247 16.72 4.52 -7.78
C TYR A 247 15.90 5.35 -6.81
N TYR A 248 16.51 5.78 -5.71
CA TYR A 248 15.85 6.61 -4.73
C TYR A 248 16.80 7.66 -4.13
N ARG A 249 16.20 8.73 -3.61
CA ARG A 249 16.88 9.74 -2.80
C ARG A 249 15.91 10.41 -1.84
N GLU A 250 16.42 10.92 -0.73
CA GLU A 250 15.63 11.88 0.09
C GLU A 250 15.38 13.13 -0.76
N ALA A 251 14.15 13.66 -0.71
CA ALA A 251 13.74 14.82 -1.49
C ALA A 251 14.68 16.01 -1.22
N GLY A 252 15.13 16.66 -2.30
CA GLY A 252 16.12 17.74 -2.23
C GLY A 252 17.59 17.30 -2.12
N SER A 253 17.88 16.01 -1.93
CA SER A 253 19.25 15.49 -2.06
C SER A 253 19.69 15.47 -3.54
N SER A 254 20.98 15.62 -3.80
CA SER A 254 21.54 15.41 -5.14
C SER A 254 21.97 13.96 -5.40
N GLN A 255 22.15 13.16 -4.34
CA GLN A 255 22.69 11.82 -4.43
C GLN A 255 21.57 10.79 -4.56
N TRP A 256 21.60 10.02 -5.66
CA TRP A 256 20.76 8.86 -5.88
C TRP A 256 21.45 7.59 -5.38
N TYR A 257 20.64 6.68 -4.86
CA TYR A 257 21.02 5.34 -4.46
C TYR A 257 20.20 4.35 -5.27
N GLU A 258 20.81 3.23 -5.65
CA GLU A 258 20.09 2.13 -6.27
C GLU A 258 19.61 1.17 -5.16
N SER A 259 18.37 0.70 -5.27
CA SER A 259 17.85 -0.34 -4.39
C SER A 259 18.29 -1.73 -4.85
N PHE A 260 17.88 -2.76 -4.12
CA PHE A 260 17.97 -4.12 -4.64
C PHE A 260 17.19 -4.26 -5.96
N ALA A 261 17.75 -5.08 -6.86
CA ALA A 261 17.15 -5.39 -8.15
C ALA A 261 15.71 -5.90 -7.96
N PRO A 262 14.70 -5.28 -8.59
CA PRO A 262 13.33 -5.78 -8.59
C PRO A 262 13.22 -7.13 -9.29
N GLU A 263 12.36 -7.99 -8.75
CA GLU A 263 12.01 -9.29 -9.36
C GLU A 263 10.66 -9.21 -10.06
N PHE A 264 10.54 -9.81 -11.24
CA PHE A 264 9.28 -9.87 -11.98
C PHE A 264 8.37 -10.98 -11.44
N ASP A 265 7.22 -10.59 -10.90
CA ASP A 265 6.15 -11.48 -10.48
C ASP A 265 5.19 -11.72 -11.65
N ALA A 266 5.39 -12.81 -12.39
CA ALA A 266 4.60 -13.14 -13.58
C ALA A 266 3.12 -13.44 -13.28
N GLU A 267 2.79 -13.87 -12.06
CA GLU A 267 1.39 -14.11 -11.67
C GLU A 267 0.64 -12.78 -11.52
N ARG A 268 1.34 -11.74 -11.04
CA ARG A 268 0.76 -10.40 -10.83
C ARG A 268 1.02 -9.43 -11.98
N GLY A 269 1.95 -9.74 -12.88
CA GLY A 269 2.35 -8.83 -13.96
C GLY A 269 3.00 -7.56 -13.41
N GLU A 270 3.93 -7.68 -12.46
CA GLU A 270 4.61 -6.53 -11.88
C GLU A 270 6.05 -6.84 -11.47
N TYR A 271 6.95 -5.86 -11.61
CA TYR A 271 8.24 -5.88 -10.91
C TYR A 271 8.04 -5.44 -9.46
N ARG A 272 8.70 -6.13 -8.53
CA ARG A 272 8.56 -5.92 -7.10
C ARG A 272 9.92 -5.73 -6.45
N SER A 273 10.05 -4.66 -5.68
CA SER A 273 11.26 -4.37 -4.90
C SER A 273 10.91 -3.71 -3.56
N SER A 274 11.93 -3.49 -2.74
CA SER A 274 11.83 -2.75 -1.49
C SER A 274 13.09 -1.93 -1.26
N ILE A 275 12.88 -0.69 -0.87
CA ILE A 275 13.90 0.21 -0.35
C ILE A 275 13.81 0.14 1.17
N VAL A 276 14.93 -0.15 1.84
CA VAL A 276 14.99 -0.37 3.29
C VAL A 276 16.07 0.50 3.92
N GLY A 277 15.98 0.77 5.22
CA GLY A 277 16.93 1.60 5.95
C GLY A 277 16.77 3.09 5.69
N LEU A 278 15.52 3.53 5.45
CA LEU A 278 15.17 4.93 5.25
C LEU A 278 14.93 5.64 6.57
N ASN A 279 15.05 6.96 6.56
CA ASN A 279 14.68 7.80 7.69
C ASN A 279 13.15 7.91 7.78
N GLU A 280 12.61 7.82 8.99
CA GLU A 280 11.19 8.05 9.29
C GLU A 280 10.76 9.50 9.04
N GLY A 281 9.49 9.69 8.65
CA GLY A 281 8.89 11.01 8.45
C GLY A 281 9.58 11.86 7.39
N ARG A 282 10.20 11.24 6.37
CA ARG A 282 10.92 11.92 5.29
C ARG A 282 10.28 11.68 3.94
N ASP A 283 10.38 12.68 3.08
CA ASP A 283 9.97 12.59 1.69
C ASP A 283 11.10 11.98 0.85
N TYR A 284 10.73 11.04 0.00
CA TYR A 284 11.63 10.38 -0.93
C TYR A 284 11.13 10.54 -2.35
N GLU A 285 12.08 10.70 -3.26
CA GLU A 285 11.88 10.59 -4.70
C GLU A 285 12.37 9.20 -5.13
N VAL A 286 11.55 8.48 -5.91
CA VAL A 286 11.88 7.17 -6.44
C VAL A 286 11.73 7.22 -7.96
N GLN A 287 12.75 6.77 -8.67
CA GLN A 287 12.79 6.66 -10.13
C GLN A 287 12.95 5.20 -10.52
N VAL A 288 12.16 4.76 -11.49
CA VAL A 288 12.22 3.42 -12.08
C VAL A 288 12.63 3.54 -13.53
N VAL A 289 13.53 2.67 -13.96
CA VAL A 289 13.94 2.54 -15.36
C VAL A 289 13.80 1.06 -15.75
N LEU A 290 13.12 0.79 -16.86
CA LEU A 290 13.14 -0.53 -17.50
C LEU A 290 14.10 -0.50 -18.67
N GLU A 291 14.98 -1.49 -18.75
CA GLU A 291 15.95 -1.65 -19.83
C GLU A 291 15.90 -3.07 -20.37
N ALA A 292 16.14 -3.25 -21.67
CA ALA A 292 16.39 -4.56 -22.26
C ALA A 292 17.47 -4.44 -23.32
N ASP A 293 18.38 -5.41 -23.35
CA ASP A 293 19.52 -5.43 -24.28
C ASP A 293 20.35 -4.12 -24.27
N GLY A 294 20.46 -3.48 -23.10
CA GLY A 294 21.17 -2.20 -22.91
C GLY A 294 20.44 -0.97 -23.47
N LEU A 295 19.16 -1.10 -23.83
CA LEU A 295 18.31 0.01 -24.28
C LEU A 295 17.20 0.27 -23.26
N LYS A 296 17.04 1.54 -22.89
CA LYS A 296 15.92 1.99 -22.07
C LYS A 296 14.60 1.80 -22.82
N LEU A 297 13.70 1.03 -22.22
CA LEU A 297 12.36 0.77 -22.72
C LEU A 297 11.37 1.83 -22.25
N ASP A 298 11.41 2.16 -20.96
CA ASP A 298 10.47 3.07 -20.33
C ASP A 298 11.02 3.55 -18.97
N GLU A 299 10.49 4.66 -18.44
CA GLU A 299 10.86 5.19 -17.13
C GLU A 299 9.73 6.00 -16.50
N ALA A 300 9.63 5.94 -15.18
CA ALA A 300 8.79 6.86 -14.41
C ALA A 300 9.21 6.89 -12.96
N GLY A 301 8.80 7.94 -12.26
CA GLY A 301 9.11 8.19 -10.89
C GLY A 301 7.92 8.76 -10.13
N ALA A 302 8.02 8.69 -8.82
CA ALA A 302 7.01 9.20 -7.91
C ALA A 302 7.66 9.64 -6.60
N THR A 303 6.93 10.46 -5.86
CA THR A 303 7.31 10.88 -4.51
C THR A 303 6.48 10.14 -3.47
N VAL A 304 7.07 9.83 -2.32
CA VAL A 304 6.38 9.21 -1.19
C VAL A 304 7.03 9.60 0.13
N SER A 305 6.23 9.75 1.18
CA SER A 305 6.73 9.99 2.53
C SER A 305 6.78 8.70 3.34
N THR A 306 7.88 8.44 4.03
CA THR A 306 7.93 7.43 5.08
C THR A 306 7.05 7.84 6.26
N TRP A 307 6.61 6.85 7.04
CA TRP A 307 5.78 7.12 8.21
C TRP A 307 6.62 7.77 9.30
N ASP A 308 6.01 8.70 10.03
CA ASP A 308 6.58 9.27 11.23
C ASP A 308 6.39 8.29 12.41
N GLY A 309 7.48 7.90 13.07
CA GLY A 309 7.48 7.07 14.28
C GLY A 309 6.82 7.73 15.50
N SER A 310 6.45 9.00 15.39
CA SER A 310 5.67 9.74 16.38
C SER A 310 4.24 10.02 15.90
N PRO A 311 3.43 8.99 15.58
CA PRO A 311 2.08 9.23 15.11
C PRO A 311 1.23 9.93 16.18
N PRO A 312 0.31 10.83 15.79
CA PRO A 312 -0.61 11.45 16.72
C PRO A 312 -1.45 10.39 17.44
N ILE A 313 -1.44 10.41 18.77
CA ILE A 313 -2.17 9.46 19.60
C ILE A 313 -3.54 10.04 19.95
N GLY A 314 -4.61 9.44 19.43
CA GLY A 314 -5.98 9.82 19.75
C GLY A 314 -6.51 9.16 21.03
N GLN A 315 -6.03 7.94 21.31
CA GLN A 315 -6.46 7.18 22.46
C GLN A 315 -5.29 6.39 23.02
N THR A 316 -5.20 6.29 24.35
CA THR A 316 -4.28 5.37 25.02
C THR A 316 -5.08 4.34 25.81
N ILE A 317 -4.79 3.06 25.59
CA ILE A 317 -5.45 1.93 26.25
C ILE A 317 -4.40 1.09 26.95
N SER A 318 -4.60 0.79 28.23
CA SER A 318 -3.71 -0.11 28.95
C SER A 318 -3.99 -1.57 28.57
N VAL A 319 -2.94 -2.38 28.36
CA VAL A 319 -3.08 -3.83 28.17
C VAL A 319 -3.88 -4.47 29.31
N ALA A 320 -3.68 -4.02 30.56
CA ALA A 320 -4.42 -4.52 31.72
C ALA A 320 -5.93 -4.26 31.65
N SER A 321 -6.38 -3.30 30.83
CA SER A 321 -7.81 -3.06 30.58
C SER A 321 -8.40 -3.92 29.47
N LEU A 322 -7.54 -4.58 28.68
CA LEU A 322 -7.91 -5.43 27.56
C LEU A 322 -7.76 -6.92 27.87
N TYR A 323 -7.14 -7.26 28.99
CA TYR A 323 -6.68 -8.61 29.28
C TYR A 323 -6.83 -8.97 30.75
N GLU A 324 -7.58 -10.05 31.01
CA GLU A 324 -7.74 -10.65 32.34
C GLU A 324 -7.12 -12.07 32.42
N GLY A 325 -6.39 -12.50 31.39
CA GLY A 325 -5.77 -13.83 31.27
C GLY A 325 -6.10 -14.55 29.94
N GLY A 326 -5.18 -15.39 29.44
CA GLY A 326 -5.36 -16.21 28.23
C GLY A 326 -4.72 -15.63 26.96
N GLN A 327 -5.41 -15.67 25.82
CA GLN A 327 -4.96 -15.04 24.58
C GLN A 327 -5.49 -13.60 24.51
N LEU A 328 -4.63 -12.60 24.33
CA LEU A 328 -5.10 -11.23 24.06
C LEU A 328 -5.73 -11.17 22.67
N LEU A 329 -7.00 -10.78 22.64
CA LEU A 329 -7.77 -10.61 21.41
C LEU A 329 -8.11 -9.13 21.21
N ILE A 330 -7.39 -8.47 20.30
CA ILE A 330 -7.66 -7.09 19.89
C ILE A 330 -8.63 -7.14 18.71
N GLU A 331 -9.93 -7.21 19.01
CA GLU A 331 -11.01 -7.19 18.02
C GLU A 331 -11.74 -5.84 18.02
N SER A 332 -12.20 -5.43 16.84
CA SER A 332 -13.03 -4.23 16.62
C SER A 332 -12.45 -2.88 17.05
N MET A 333 -11.26 -2.83 17.67
CA MET A 333 -10.50 -1.61 17.91
C MET A 333 -9.81 -1.14 16.63
N HIS A 334 -9.99 0.13 16.30
CA HIS A 334 -9.39 0.79 15.16
C HIS A 334 -9.07 2.25 15.51
N GLY A 335 -7.91 2.74 15.08
CA GLY A 335 -7.61 4.16 15.14
C GLY A 335 -8.38 4.94 14.07
N GLU A 336 -8.29 6.27 14.16
CA GLU A 336 -8.71 7.20 13.11
C GLU A 336 -7.54 7.51 12.16
N PRO A 337 -7.80 8.05 10.96
CA PRO A 337 -6.75 8.40 9.99
C PRO A 337 -5.64 9.26 10.59
N ASP A 338 -6.03 10.12 11.53
CA ASP A 338 -5.18 11.14 12.13
C ASP A 338 -4.95 10.88 13.63
N ALA A 339 -5.35 9.72 14.14
CA ALA A 339 -5.32 9.43 15.57
C ALA A 339 -5.18 7.94 15.85
N TRP A 340 -4.01 7.52 16.34
CA TRP A 340 -3.72 6.14 16.64
C TRP A 340 -4.21 5.76 18.04
N ILE A 341 -4.58 4.48 18.18
CA ILE A 341 -4.75 3.86 19.50
C ILE A 341 -3.38 3.36 19.96
N LYS A 342 -2.84 3.97 21.01
CA LYS A 342 -1.64 3.52 21.69
C LYS A 342 -2.03 2.48 22.74
N ILE A 343 -1.56 1.24 22.57
CA ILE A 343 -1.70 0.20 23.59
C ILE A 343 -0.44 0.20 24.47
N THR A 344 -0.59 0.50 25.75
CA THR A 344 0.51 0.59 26.71
C THR A 344 0.50 -0.60 27.66
N GLY A 345 1.67 -1.22 27.85
CA GLY A 345 1.88 -2.17 28.94
C GLY A 345 1.80 -1.50 30.31
N THR A 346 1.76 -2.31 31.37
CA THR A 346 1.93 -1.92 32.76
C THR A 346 3.38 -1.55 33.11
N GLY A 347 4.33 -1.89 32.24
CA GLY A 347 5.76 -1.63 32.41
C GLY A 347 6.52 -2.80 33.03
N THR A 348 5.86 -3.94 33.28
CA THR A 348 6.46 -5.17 33.83
C THR A 348 6.04 -6.37 33.01
N ALA A 349 6.93 -6.85 32.13
CA ALA A 349 6.79 -8.11 31.40
C ALA A 349 5.46 -8.32 30.63
N ASP A 350 4.77 -7.26 30.20
CA ASP A 350 3.42 -7.34 29.62
C ASP A 350 3.30 -8.19 28.34
N ILE A 351 4.40 -8.47 27.66
CA ILE A 351 4.43 -9.32 26.47
C ILE A 351 5.68 -10.21 26.57
N ASP A 352 5.48 -11.52 26.61
CA ASP A 352 6.49 -12.57 26.59
C ASP A 352 6.33 -13.37 25.30
N GLY A 353 7.34 -13.35 24.44
CA GLY A 353 7.34 -14.13 23.20
C GLY A 353 7.46 -15.64 23.41
N GLY A 354 7.73 -16.07 24.65
CA GLY A 354 8.20 -17.42 24.95
C GLY A 354 9.61 -17.65 24.39
N TYR A 355 10.22 -18.76 24.80
CA TYR A 355 11.55 -19.18 24.35
C TYR A 355 11.52 -20.39 23.41
N ASP A 356 10.33 -20.94 23.15
CA ASP A 356 10.15 -22.10 22.29
C ASP A 356 9.79 -21.65 20.87
N ASP A 357 10.23 -22.40 19.86
CA ASP A 357 9.98 -22.11 18.44
C ASP A 357 8.48 -22.15 18.05
N GLU A 358 7.65 -22.75 18.91
CA GLU A 358 6.18 -22.79 18.78
C GLU A 358 5.45 -21.79 19.69
N ALA A 359 6.18 -20.98 20.45
CA ALA A 359 5.56 -20.03 21.36
C ALA A 359 4.84 -18.92 20.60
N ALA A 360 3.56 -18.73 20.93
CA ALA A 360 2.84 -17.51 20.58
C ALA A 360 3.14 -16.41 21.59
N LEU A 361 3.00 -15.14 21.18
CA LEU A 361 3.08 -13.98 22.07
C LEU A 361 2.10 -14.15 23.25
N LYS A 362 2.63 -14.34 24.45
CA LYS A 362 1.94 -14.41 25.73
C LYS A 362 1.91 -13.03 26.39
N ILE A 363 0.85 -12.70 27.11
CA ILE A 363 0.78 -11.50 27.97
C ILE A 363 0.88 -11.97 29.42
N VAL A 364 1.84 -11.41 30.17
CA VAL A 364 2.22 -11.87 31.52
C VAL A 364 1.55 -11.05 32.61
#